data_AF-A0A2M9P2Z0-F1
#
_entry.id   AF-A0A2M9P2Z0-F1
#
_cell.length_a   1.000
_cell.length_b   1.000
_cell.length_c   1.000
_cell.angle_alpha   90.00
_cell.angle_beta   90.00
_cell.angle_gamma   90.00
#
_symmetry.space_group_name_H-M   'P 1'
#
loop_
_entity.id
_entity.type
_entity.pdbx_description
1 polymer ?
#
loop_
_entity_poly.entity_id
_entity_poly.type
_entity_poly.pdbx_seq_one_letter_code
_entity_poly.pdbx_strand_id
1 'polypeptide(L)'
;MEEIIAELEEGTHGFAFSSGMAAISTAFLLLSAGDHIIISEDVYGGTFRMVTTVLTRFKIEHTFVDMTDLESIEAAVKPNTRAIYIETPSNPLLKVTDISAVCD
;
A
#
# COMPACT_ATOMS: atom_id res chain seq x y z
N MET A 1 2.74 -22.02 9.69
CA MET A 1 2.22 -21.25 8.53
C MET A 1 2.98 -19.94 8.41
N GLU A 2 3.04 -19.13 9.46
CA GLU A 2 3.77 -17.85 9.48
C GLU A 2 5.25 -18.01 9.12
N GLU A 3 5.97 -18.94 9.76
CA GLU A 3 7.38 -19.23 9.46
C GLU A 3 7.59 -19.65 7.99
N ILE A 4 6.73 -20.54 7.48
CA ILE A 4 6.80 -21.01 6.09
C ILE A 4 6.58 -19.87 5.09
N ILE A 5 5.61 -18.99 5.34
CA ILE A 5 5.36 -17.84 4.45
C ILE A 5 6.53 -16.86 4.51
N ALA A 6 7.11 -16.62 5.68
CA ALA A 6 8.30 -15.79 5.80
C ALA A 6 9.47 -16.35 4.97
N GLU A 7 9.71 -17.67 5.04
CA GLU A 7 10.75 -18.32 4.23
C GLU A 7 10.49 -18.21 2.72
N LEU A 8 9.24 -18.38 2.28
CA LEU A 8 8.87 -18.32 0.85
C LEU A 8 8.98 -16.91 0.25
N GLU A 9 8.71 -15.88 1.04
CA GLU A 9 8.80 -14.47 0.65
C GLU A 9 10.20 -13.87 0.92
N GLU A 10 11.18 -14.70 1.30
CA GLU A 10 12.53 -14.27 1.73
C GLU A 10 12.51 -13.22 2.85
N GLY A 11 11.46 -13.23 3.67
CA GLY A 11 11.22 -12.32 4.79
C GLY A 11 11.77 -12.85 6.12
N THR A 12 11.93 -11.95 7.10
CA THR A 12 12.42 -12.35 8.44
C THR A 12 11.32 -12.91 9.36
N HIS A 13 10.08 -12.47 9.18
CA HIS A 13 8.91 -12.84 9.99
C HIS A 13 7.63 -12.78 9.15
N GLY A 14 6.65 -13.62 9.48
CA GLY A 14 5.31 -13.61 8.91
C GLY A 14 4.25 -13.46 9.99
N PHE A 15 3.11 -12.86 9.66
CA PHE A 15 1.98 -12.69 10.58
C PHE A 15 0.69 -13.14 9.89
N ALA A 16 -0.03 -14.08 10.52
CA ALA A 16 -1.28 -14.60 10.02
C ALA A 16 -2.45 -13.74 10.50
N PHE A 17 -3.30 -13.34 9.56
CA PHE A 17 -4.49 -12.54 9.82
C PHE A 17 -5.76 -13.28 9.42
N SER A 18 -6.91 -12.82 9.93
CA SER A 18 -8.22 -13.41 9.61
C SER A 18 -8.66 -13.21 8.15
N SER A 19 -8.05 -12.25 7.44
CA SER A 19 -8.27 -11.99 6.01
C SER A 19 -7.16 -11.08 5.44
N GLY A 20 -7.07 -10.97 4.12
CA GLY A 20 -6.19 -10.00 3.46
C GLY A 20 -6.48 -8.55 3.87
N MET A 21 -7.76 -8.19 4.01
CA MET A 21 -8.13 -6.85 4.50
C MET A 21 -7.70 -6.61 5.95
N ALA A 22 -7.68 -7.64 6.80
CA ALA A 22 -7.16 -7.51 8.16
C ALA A 22 -5.64 -7.28 8.16
N ALA A 23 -4.90 -7.94 7.26
CA ALA A 23 -3.47 -7.71 7.07
C ALA A 23 -3.19 -6.27 6.59
N ILE A 24 -3.83 -5.85 5.49
CA ILE A 24 -3.69 -4.51 4.91
C ILE A 24 -4.06 -3.43 5.92
N SER A 25 -5.19 -3.59 6.62
CA SER A 25 -5.62 -2.62 7.63
C SER A 25 -4.63 -2.54 8.79
N THR A 26 -4.06 -3.65 9.24
CA THR A 26 -3.04 -3.66 10.29
C THR A 26 -1.79 -2.90 9.85
N ALA A 27 -1.34 -3.12 8.60
CA ALA A 27 -0.20 -2.38 8.04
C ALA A 27 -0.46 -0.87 7.98
N PHE A 28 -1.65 -0.44 7.52
CA PHE A 28 -2.01 0.97 7.51
C PHE A 28 -2.15 1.60 8.91
N LEU A 29 -2.54 0.81 9.91
CA LEU A 29 -2.66 1.29 11.29
C LEU A 29 -1.30 1.44 12.01
N LEU A 30 -0.18 1.14 11.34
CA LEU A 30 1.15 1.58 11.79
C LEU A 30 1.38 3.08 11.58
N LEU A 31 0.61 3.70 10.69
CA LEU A 31 0.64 5.13 10.43
C LEU A 31 -0.05 5.92 11.55
N SER A 32 0.33 7.18 11.67
CA SER A 32 -0.20 8.14 12.64
C SER A 32 -0.97 9.28 11.98
N ALA A 33 -1.76 9.99 12.77
CA ALA A 33 -2.44 11.20 12.31
C ALA A 33 -1.43 12.23 11.77
N GLY A 34 -1.68 12.74 10.56
CA GLY A 34 -0.78 13.64 9.83
C GLY A 34 0.18 12.93 8.87
N ASP A 35 0.28 11.61 8.91
CA ASP A 35 1.04 10.86 7.90
C ASP A 35 0.30 10.84 6.56
N HIS A 36 1.07 10.65 5.49
CA HIS A 36 0.59 10.55 4.13
C HIS A 36 1.01 9.21 3.49
N ILE A 37 0.12 8.62 2.69
CA ILE A 37 0.36 7.39 1.92
C ILE A 37 0.11 7.61 0.42
N ILE A 38 0.98 7.08 -0.43
CA ILE A 38 0.77 7.03 -1.89
C ILE A 38 0.23 5.63 -2.26
N ILE A 39 -0.80 5.53 -3.09
CA ILE A 39 -1.50 4.27 -3.37
C ILE A 39 -1.79 4.12 -4.86
N SER A 40 -1.69 2.91 -5.41
CA SER A 40 -2.16 2.60 -6.77
C SER A 40 -3.59 3.07 -7.00
N GLU A 41 -3.84 3.81 -8.07
CA GLU A 41 -5.19 4.29 -8.42
C GLU A 41 -6.18 3.15 -8.71
N ASP A 42 -5.70 2.00 -9.17
CA ASP A 42 -6.46 0.81 -9.56
C ASP A 42 -6.30 -0.34 -8.56
N VAL A 43 -6.22 0.01 -7.27
CA VAL A 43 -6.17 -0.93 -6.16
C VAL A 43 -7.50 -1.65 -5.93
N TYR A 44 -7.45 -2.84 -5.33
CA TYR A 44 -8.62 -3.56 -4.85
C TYR A 44 -9.64 -2.65 -4.13
N GLY A 45 -10.93 -2.77 -4.50
CA GLY A 45 -11.98 -1.87 -4.00
C GLY A 45 -12.16 -1.85 -2.47
N GLY A 46 -11.80 -2.94 -1.78
CA GLY A 46 -11.77 -2.95 -0.30
C GLY A 46 -10.68 -2.04 0.27
N THR A 47 -9.51 -2.01 -0.36
CA THR A 47 -8.39 -1.13 -0.01
C THR A 47 -8.74 0.32 -0.31
N PHE A 48 -9.32 0.60 -1.48
CA PHE A 48 -9.81 1.95 -1.82
C PHE A 48 -10.78 2.49 -0.75
N ARG A 49 -11.75 1.68 -0.31
CA ARG A 49 -12.70 2.07 0.74
C ARG A 49 -12.04 2.26 2.10
N MET A 50 -11.10 1.38 2.47
CA MET A 50 -10.34 1.51 3.72
C MET A 50 -9.62 2.86 3.78
N VAL A 51 -8.96 3.25 2.71
CA VAL A 51 -8.19 4.50 2.65
C VAL A 51 -9.11 5.72 2.67
N THR A 52 -10.08 5.77 1.76
CA THR A 52 -10.94 6.95 1.57
C THR A 52 -11.93 7.18 2.71
N THR A 53 -12.40 6.10 3.36
CA THR A 53 -13.49 6.18 4.36
C THR A 53 -13.00 5.98 5.80
N VAL A 54 -11.98 5.15 6.00
CA VAL A 54 -11.51 4.79 7.34
C VAL A 54 -10.27 5.61 7.72
N LEU A 55 -9.21 5.59 6.91
CA LEU A 55 -7.96 6.30 7.22
C LEU A 55 -8.13 7.83 7.29
N THR A 56 -9.03 8.39 6.48
CA THR A 56 -9.39 9.83 6.55
C THR A 56 -9.91 10.24 7.93
N ARG A 57 -10.64 9.36 8.63
CA ARG A 57 -11.12 9.61 10.01
C ARG A 57 -9.99 9.61 11.03
N PHE A 58 -8.90 8.90 10.73
CA PHE A 58 -7.66 8.89 11.53
C PHE A 58 -6.70 10.03 11.14
N LYS A 59 -7.13 10.95 10.25
CA LYS A 59 -6.32 12.06 9.73
C LYS A 59 -5.06 11.60 9.01
N ILE A 60 -5.12 10.43 8.36
CA ILE A 60 -4.07 9.97 7.44
C ILE A 60 -4.46 10.44 6.04
N GLU A 61 -3.57 11.21 5.43
CA GLU A 61 -3.73 11.70 4.07
C GLU A 61 -3.36 10.63 3.05
N HIS A 62 -3.92 10.71 1.85
CA HIS A 62 -3.58 9.79 0.77
C HIS A 62 -3.53 10.50 -0.58
N THR A 63 -2.72 9.97 -1.50
CA THR A 63 -2.72 10.34 -2.91
C THR A 63 -2.77 9.07 -3.75
N PHE A 64 -3.71 9.02 -4.71
CA PHE A 64 -3.76 7.95 -5.70
C PHE A 64 -2.88 8.31 -6.90
N VAL A 65 -2.08 7.36 -7.38
CA VAL A 65 -1.13 7.54 -8.47
C VAL A 65 -1.21 6.34 -9.43
N ASP A 66 -1.05 6.60 -10.73
CA ASP A 66 -0.74 5.55 -11.70
C ASP A 66 0.69 5.06 -11.46
N MET A 67 0.82 3.87 -10.85
CA MET A 67 2.13 3.31 -10.48
C MET A 67 2.97 2.85 -11.69
N THR A 68 2.46 2.98 -12.91
CA THR A 68 3.26 2.78 -14.13
C THR A 68 4.06 4.02 -14.53
N ASP A 69 3.77 5.18 -13.92
CA ASP A 69 4.46 6.45 -14.16
C ASP A 69 5.29 6.86 -12.94
N LEU A 70 6.59 6.59 -13.00
CA LEU A 70 7.54 6.88 -11.92
C LEU A 70 7.63 8.39 -11.60
N GLU A 71 7.48 9.27 -12.59
CA GLU A 71 7.51 10.72 -12.36
C GLU A 71 6.31 11.17 -11.53
N SER A 72 5.14 10.57 -11.78
CA SER A 72 3.93 10.81 -10.98
C SER A 72 4.08 10.32 -9.54
N ILE A 73 4.81 9.22 -9.31
CA ILE A 73 5.10 8.73 -7.96
C ILE A 73 6.01 9.72 -7.23
N GLU A 74 7.10 10.15 -7.86
CA GLU A 74 8.06 11.11 -7.28
C GLU A 74 7.36 12.44 -6.95
N ALA A 75 6.55 12.96 -7.86
CA ALA A 75 5.79 14.20 -7.67
C ALA A 75 4.75 14.13 -6.53
N ALA A 76 4.26 12.93 -6.20
CA ALA A 76 3.31 12.71 -5.12
C ALA A 76 3.97 12.59 -3.72
N VAL A 77 5.30 12.49 -3.65
CA VAL A 77 6.03 12.44 -2.39
C VAL A 77 5.95 13.80 -1.68
N LYS A 78 5.57 13.74 -0.40
CA LYS A 78 5.48 14.89 0.52
C LYS A 78 6.41 14.67 1.71
N PRO A 79 6.76 15.73 2.48
CA PRO A 79 7.59 15.57 3.68
C PRO A 79 7.01 14.63 4.76
N ASN A 80 5.70 14.40 4.74
CA ASN A 80 4.97 13.49 5.62
C ASN A 80 4.61 12.15 4.96
N THR A 81 5.08 11.84 3.74
CA THR A 81 4.87 10.52 3.13
C THR A 81 5.61 9.46 3.94
N ARG A 82 4.88 8.43 4.39
CA ARG A 82 5.42 7.32 5.21
C ARG A 82 5.28 5.95 4.59
N ALA A 83 4.46 5.82 3.54
CA ALA A 83 4.27 4.56 2.84
C ALA A 83 3.90 4.78 1.37
N ILE A 84 4.27 3.81 0.54
CA ILE A 84 3.78 3.62 -0.82
C ILE A 84 3.15 2.23 -0.88
N TYR A 85 1.89 2.14 -1.28
CA TYR A 85 1.16 0.88 -1.40
C TYR A 85 0.93 0.58 -2.88
N ILE A 86 1.48 -0.54 -3.35
CA ILE A 86 1.41 -0.99 -4.73
C ILE A 86 0.60 -2.29 -4.86
N GLU A 87 -0.08 -2.46 -5.99
CA GLU A 87 -0.70 -3.72 -6.41
C GLU A 87 -0.28 -4.03 -7.85
N THR A 88 0.43 -5.15 -8.06
CA THR A 88 0.98 -5.53 -9.37
C THR A 88 0.88 -7.05 -9.60
N PRO A 89 0.28 -7.53 -10.70
CA PRO A 89 -0.56 -6.76 -11.60
C PRO A 89 -1.80 -6.20 -10.87
N SER A 90 -2.21 -4.98 -11.23
CA SER A 90 -3.40 -4.37 -10.62
C SER A 90 -4.69 -5.10 -10.99
N ASN A 91 -5.74 -4.94 -10.18
CA ASN A 91 -7.04 -5.53 -10.44
C ASN A 91 -8.10 -4.43 -10.64
N PRO A 92 -8.84 -4.38 -11.77
CA PRO A 92 -8.94 -5.39 -12.84
C PRO A 92 -8.09 -5.14 -14.07
N LEU A 93 -7.34 -4.02 -14.11
CA LEU A 93 -6.72 -3.51 -15.33
C LEU A 93 -5.36 -4.14 -15.66
N LEU A 94 -4.80 -4.96 -14.76
CA LEU A 94 -3.54 -5.67 -14.93
C LEU A 94 -2.35 -4.74 -15.24
N LYS A 95 -2.36 -3.51 -14.73
CA LYS A 95 -1.20 -2.61 -14.81
C LYS A 95 -0.05 -3.22 -14.04
N VAL A 96 1.16 -3.13 -14.58
CA VAL A 96 2.38 -3.69 -13.98
C VAL A 96 3.24 -2.56 -13.48
N THR A 97 3.51 -2.57 -12.17
CA THR A 97 4.44 -1.64 -11.51
C THR A 97 5.84 -2.24 -11.47
N ASP A 98 6.87 -1.45 -11.80
CA ASP A 98 8.25 -1.82 -11.54
C ASP A 98 8.56 -1.64 -10.05
N ILE A 99 8.58 -2.75 -9.31
CA ILE A 99 8.78 -2.74 -7.85
C ILE A 99 10.15 -2.17 -7.48
N SER A 100 11.20 -2.48 -8.27
CA SER A 100 12.56 -2.04 -7.93
C SER A 100 12.67 -0.53 -8.08
N ALA A 101 12.17 0.00 -9.20
CA ALA A 101 12.21 1.44 -9.46
C ALA A 101 11.38 2.28 -8.48
N VAL A 102 10.34 1.71 -7.86
CA VAL A 102 9.55 2.38 -6.81
C VAL A 102 10.27 2.36 -5.46
N CYS A 103 11.17 1.41 -5.23
CA CYS A 103 11.91 1.25 -3.98
C CYS A 103 13.27 1.95 -3.95
N ASP A 104 13.79 2.38 -5.10
CA ASP A 104 15.07 3.12 -5.25
C ASP A 104 14.96 4.59 -4.81
#